data_AF-A0A8J8PNF4-F1
#
_entry.id   AF-A0A8J8PNF4-F1
#
_cell.length_a   1.000
_cell.length_b   1.000
_cell.length_c   1.000
_cell.angle_alpha   90.00
_cell.angle_beta   90.00
_cell.angle_gamma   90.00
#
_symmetry.space_group_name_H-M   'P 1'
#
loop_
_entity.id
_entity.type
_entity.pdbx_description
1 polymer ?
#
loop_
_entity_poly.entity_id
_entity_poly.type
_entity_poly.pdbx_seq_one_letter_code
_entity_poly.pdbx_strand_id
1 'polypeptide(L)'
;MLDEILRRELSQEDITEISEEEFKKYILLIKKSSILVDRDIREEELKLLSELAESLFEVRLSKVLEGKVAKGFDADIISVVNLIKQFYIFLFTGQYIVYNDKIYCKVVKNVMIDDYKLEEGDIVFLSIKEALPLIIASYLTPFKIDNGG
;
A
#
# COMPACT_ATOMS: atom_id res chain seq x y z
N MET A 1 -19.91 -13.00 -4.64
CA MET A 1 -20.20 -11.60 -4.26
C MET A 1 -19.14 -11.13 -3.26
N LEU A 2 -19.05 -9.83 -2.94
CA LEU A 2 -17.95 -9.30 -2.10
C LEU A 2 -17.94 -9.90 -0.68
N ASP A 3 -19.13 -10.22 -0.18
CA ASP A 3 -19.36 -10.95 1.08
C ASP A 3 -18.77 -12.37 1.06
N GLU A 4 -18.86 -13.09 -0.07
CA GLU A 4 -18.26 -14.42 -0.22
C GLU A 4 -16.73 -14.34 -0.18
N ILE A 5 -16.14 -13.32 -0.81
CA ILE A 5 -14.70 -13.08 -0.77
C ILE A 5 -14.27 -12.79 0.67
N LEU A 6 -14.98 -11.90 1.36
CA LEU A 6 -14.70 -11.57 2.76
C LEU A 6 -14.79 -12.79 3.66
N ARG A 7 -15.83 -13.62 3.50
CA ARG A 7 -15.98 -14.88 4.25
C ARG A 7 -14.82 -15.84 3.98
N ARG A 8 -14.41 -15.99 2.71
CA ARG A 8 -13.26 -16.81 2.34
C ARG A 8 -11.99 -16.28 3.00
N GLU A 9 -11.77 -14.97 2.95
CA GLU A 9 -10.63 -14.30 3.56
C GLU A 9 -10.60 -14.53 5.08
N LEU A 10 -11.71 -14.35 5.78
CA LEU A 10 -11.82 -14.58 7.22
C LEU A 10 -11.60 -16.04 7.62
N SER A 11 -11.96 -16.99 6.74
CA SER A 11 -11.84 -18.43 7.03
C SER A 11 -10.42 -18.98 6.88
N GLN A 12 -9.53 -18.25 6.22
CA GLN A 12 -8.16 -18.68 5.96
C GLN A 12 -7.18 -17.90 6.81
N GLU A 13 -6.14 -18.58 7.30
CA GLU A 13 -5.05 -17.92 8.03
C GLU A 13 -4.21 -17.05 7.08
N ASP A 14 -3.89 -17.61 5.91
CA ASP A 14 -3.15 -16.88 4.88
C ASP A 14 -4.06 -16.00 4.03
N ILE A 15 -3.44 -15.06 3.33
CA ILE A 15 -4.15 -14.16 2.41
C ILE A 15 -4.66 -14.94 1.21
N THR A 16 -5.95 -14.80 0.91
CA THR A 16 -6.54 -15.48 -0.25
C THR A 16 -6.12 -14.79 -1.54
N GLU A 17 -5.90 -15.58 -2.59
CA GLU A 17 -5.65 -15.02 -3.92
C GLU A 17 -6.97 -14.56 -4.55
N ILE A 18 -7.02 -13.27 -4.89
CA ILE A 18 -8.12 -12.66 -5.62
C ILE A 18 -7.53 -12.20 -6.94
N SER A 19 -7.92 -12.85 -8.04
CA SER A 19 -7.39 -12.50 -9.37
C SER A 19 -7.97 -11.17 -9.87
N GLU A 20 -7.23 -10.49 -10.74
CA GLU A 20 -7.70 -9.26 -11.38
C GLU A 20 -8.96 -9.50 -12.22
N GLU A 21 -9.09 -10.66 -12.85
CA GLU A 21 -10.29 -11.07 -13.59
C GLU A 21 -11.51 -11.20 -12.69
N GLU A 22 -11.34 -11.82 -11.51
CA GLU A 22 -12.39 -11.97 -10.52
C GLU A 22 -12.87 -10.60 -10.04
N PHE A 23 -11.94 -9.70 -9.72
CA PHE A 23 -12.23 -8.31 -9.35
C PHE A 23 -12.98 -7.55 -10.46
N LYS A 24 -12.52 -7.63 -11.72
CA LYS A 24 -13.17 -6.99 -12.88
C LYS A 24 -14.59 -7.49 -13.10
N LYS A 25 -14.84 -8.80 -12.93
CA LYS A 25 -16.19 -9.38 -13.04
C LYS A 25 -17.13 -8.78 -12.01
N TYR A 26 -16.68 -8.58 -10.77
CA TYR A 26 -17.51 -7.95 -9.73
C TYR A 26 -17.84 -6.50 -10.03
N ILE A 27 -16.86 -5.69 -10.47
CA ILE A 27 -17.11 -4.31 -10.90
C ILE A 27 -18.18 -4.27 -12.00
N LEU A 28 -18.07 -5.18 -12.97
CA LEU A 28 -19.03 -5.23 -14.07
C LEU A 28 -20.44 -5.61 -13.59
N LEU A 29 -20.57 -6.55 -12.65
CA LEU A 29 -21.85 -6.93 -12.07
C LEU A 29 -22.50 -5.76 -11.31
N ILE A 30 -21.73 -5.06 -10.48
CA ILE A 30 -22.18 -3.87 -9.73
C ILE A 30 -22.60 -2.74 -10.67
N LYS A 31 -21.92 -2.57 -11.81
CA LYS A 31 -22.28 -1.58 -12.84
C LYS A 31 -23.52 -1.98 -13.65
N LYS A 32 -23.77 -3.28 -13.82
CA LYS A 32 -24.96 -3.77 -14.53
C LYS A 32 -26.20 -3.72 -13.65
N SER A 33 -26.06 -3.95 -12.34
CA SER A 33 -27.20 -3.89 -11.40
C SER A 33 -27.79 -2.49 -11.29
N SER A 34 -27.02 -1.43 -11.57
CA SER A 34 -27.48 -0.03 -11.42
C SER A 34 -28.41 0.49 -12.52
N ILE A 35 -28.69 -0.28 -13.58
CA ILE A 35 -29.37 0.26 -14.77
C ILE A 35 -30.88 0.44 -14.55
N LEU A 36 -31.49 -0.23 -13.56
CA LEU A 36 -32.95 -0.24 -13.35
C LEU A 36 -33.38 -0.13 -11.87
N VAL A 37 -32.49 0.29 -10.98
CA VAL A 37 -32.75 0.32 -9.52
C VAL A 37 -33.10 1.74 -9.08
N ASP A 38 -34.07 1.85 -8.17
CA ASP A 38 -34.43 3.11 -7.52
C ASP A 38 -33.19 3.74 -6.85
N ARG A 39 -33.11 5.07 -6.84
CA ARG A 39 -31.94 5.79 -6.34
C ARG A 39 -31.65 5.48 -4.87
N ASP A 40 -32.67 5.44 -4.02
CA ASP A 40 -32.48 5.26 -2.58
C ASP A 40 -31.99 3.84 -2.29
N ILE A 41 -32.53 2.85 -3.01
CA ILE A 41 -32.07 1.46 -2.95
C ILE A 41 -30.63 1.34 -3.42
N ARG A 42 -30.26 2.07 -4.48
CA ARG A 42 -28.89 2.05 -5.01
C ARG A 42 -27.89 2.68 -4.06
N GLU A 43 -28.26 3.76 -3.37
CA GLU A 43 -27.40 4.42 -2.39
C GLU A 43 -27.11 3.47 -1.20
N GLU A 44 -28.13 2.77 -0.69
CA GLU A 44 -27.94 1.77 0.37
C GLU A 44 -27.12 0.55 -0.09
N GLU A 45 -27.32 0.06 -1.32
CA GLU A 45 -26.50 -1.04 -1.89
C GLU A 45 -25.02 -0.64 -1.98
N LEU A 46 -24.72 0.58 -2.46
CA LEU A 46 -23.34 1.07 -2.55
C LEU A 46 -22.70 1.26 -1.19
N LYS A 47 -23.47 1.69 -0.19
CA LYS A 47 -23.00 1.82 1.19
C LYS A 47 -22.61 0.45 1.76
N LEU A 48 -23.47 -0.56 1.62
CA LEU A 48 -23.16 -1.93 2.03
C LEU A 48 -21.91 -2.46 1.33
N LEU A 49 -21.79 -2.26 0.02
CA LEU A 49 -20.61 -2.68 -0.73
C LEU A 49 -19.33 -1.98 -0.26
N SER A 50 -19.43 -0.70 0.13
CA SER A 50 -18.31 0.06 0.71
C SER A 50 -17.87 -0.52 2.04
N GLU A 51 -18.82 -0.82 2.94
CA GLU A 51 -18.54 -1.42 4.25
C GLU A 51 -17.88 -2.81 4.12
N LEU A 52 -18.34 -3.62 3.16
CA LEU A 52 -17.73 -4.92 2.86
C LEU A 52 -16.31 -4.79 2.28
N ALA A 53 -16.08 -3.78 1.42
CA ALA A 53 -14.77 -3.53 0.84
C ALA A 53 -13.76 -3.04 1.89
N GLU A 54 -14.19 -2.16 2.80
CA GLU A 54 -13.41 -1.70 3.95
C GLU A 54 -13.03 -2.87 4.86
N SER A 55 -14.01 -3.70 5.23
CA SER A 55 -13.76 -4.91 6.03
C SER A 55 -12.77 -5.86 5.36
N LEU A 56 -12.88 -6.07 4.04
CA LEU A 56 -11.94 -6.91 3.30
C LEU A 56 -10.52 -6.33 3.31
N PHE A 57 -10.38 -5.02 3.14
CA PHE A 57 -9.10 -4.34 3.22
C PHE A 57 -8.47 -4.49 4.61
N GLU A 58 -9.23 -4.24 5.67
CA GLU A 58 -8.74 -4.33 7.06
C GLU A 58 -8.24 -5.73 7.41
N VAL A 59 -9.01 -6.77 7.06
CA VAL A 59 -8.62 -8.17 7.31
C VAL A 59 -7.34 -8.52 6.57
N ARG A 60 -7.26 -8.16 5.28
CA ARG A 60 -6.07 -8.45 4.46
C ARG A 60 -4.86 -7.69 4.97
N LEU A 61 -5.03 -6.44 5.40
CA LEU A 61 -3.97 -5.63 5.99
C LEU A 61 -3.48 -6.23 7.32
N SER A 62 -4.39 -6.66 8.22
CA SER A 62 -4.02 -7.30 9.49
C SER A 62 -3.09 -8.49 9.25
N LYS A 63 -3.45 -9.37 8.32
CA LYS A 63 -2.64 -10.53 7.96
C LYS A 63 -1.25 -10.12 7.45
N VAL A 64 -1.16 -9.10 6.61
CA VAL A 64 0.14 -8.59 6.15
C VAL A 64 0.98 -8.03 7.30
N LEU A 65 0.35 -7.31 8.22
CA LEU A 65 1.02 -6.77 9.41
C LEU A 65 1.51 -7.88 10.36
N GLU A 66 0.83 -9.02 10.40
CA GLU A 66 1.23 -10.27 11.08
C GLU A 66 2.35 -11.04 10.35
N GLY A 67 2.76 -10.59 9.16
CA GLY A 67 3.86 -11.16 8.39
C GLY A 67 3.44 -12.12 7.28
N LYS A 68 2.14 -12.20 6.97
CA LYS A 68 1.66 -12.98 5.81
C LYS A 68 2.04 -12.28 4.49
N VAL A 69 2.27 -13.09 3.46
CA VAL A 69 2.65 -12.60 2.13
C VAL A 69 1.41 -12.07 1.41
N ALA A 70 1.48 -10.82 0.94
CA ALA A 70 0.42 -10.21 0.13
C ALA A 70 0.24 -10.96 -1.21
N LYS A 71 -1.00 -11.15 -1.66
CA LYS A 71 -1.35 -11.93 -2.87
C LYS A 71 -2.56 -11.34 -3.58
N GLY A 72 -2.67 -11.52 -4.89
CA GLY A 72 -3.83 -11.08 -5.68
C GLY A 72 -3.68 -9.66 -6.24
N PHE A 73 -4.79 -9.11 -6.74
CA PHE A 73 -4.82 -7.85 -7.50
C PHE A 73 -4.33 -6.61 -6.71
N ASP A 74 -4.44 -6.64 -5.38
CA ASP A 74 -4.10 -5.57 -4.45
C ASP A 74 -2.76 -5.79 -3.74
N ALA A 75 -2.01 -6.83 -4.11
CA ALA A 75 -0.78 -7.22 -3.42
C ALA A 75 0.23 -6.07 -3.33
N ASP A 76 0.43 -5.34 -4.44
CA ASP A 76 1.34 -4.20 -4.50
C ASP A 76 0.88 -3.08 -3.56
N ILE A 77 -0.42 -2.78 -3.54
CA ILE A 77 -1.00 -1.73 -2.69
C ILE A 77 -0.80 -2.06 -1.21
N ILE A 78 -1.10 -3.30 -0.81
CA ILE A 78 -0.96 -3.71 0.59
C ILE A 78 0.52 -3.80 0.99
N SER A 79 1.41 -4.18 0.06
CA SER A 79 2.85 -4.24 0.32
C SER A 79 3.46 -2.88 0.69
N VAL A 80 2.90 -1.77 0.17
CA VAL A 80 3.31 -0.41 0.53
C VAL A 80 3.15 -0.17 2.04
N VAL A 81 2.11 -0.73 2.68
CA VAL A 81 1.91 -0.55 4.12
C VAL A 81 3.03 -1.23 4.92
N ASN A 82 3.52 -2.38 4.46
CA ASN A 82 4.69 -3.02 5.05
C ASN A 82 5.97 -2.18 4.88
N LEU A 83 6.15 -1.52 3.73
CA LEU A 83 7.26 -0.59 3.53
C LEU A 83 7.18 0.58 4.51
N ILE A 84 5.98 1.17 4.70
CA ILE A 84 5.75 2.25 5.67
C ILE A 84 6.03 1.77 7.09
N LYS A 85 5.56 0.58 7.46
CA LYS A 85 5.84 -0.05 8.78
C LYS A 85 7.34 -0.20 8.99
N GLN A 86 8.08 -0.75 8.02
CA GLN A 86 9.53 -0.90 8.13
C GLN A 86 10.24 0.45 8.22
N PHE A 87 9.82 1.42 7.41
CA PHE A 87 10.35 2.78 7.46
C PHE A 87 10.17 3.39 8.86
N TYR A 88 8.97 3.27 9.43
CA TYR A 88 8.67 3.74 10.77
C TYR A 88 9.59 3.07 11.81
N ILE A 89 9.71 1.73 11.77
CA ILE A 89 10.57 0.98 12.70
C ILE A 89 12.03 1.47 12.59
N PHE A 90 12.59 1.54 11.39
CA PHE A 90 13.99 1.94 11.18
C PHE A 90 14.24 3.40 11.56
N LEU A 91 13.27 4.28 11.35
CA LEU A 91 13.34 5.67 11.79
C LEU A 91 13.41 5.76 13.33
N PHE A 92 12.46 5.12 14.04
CA PHE A 92 12.37 5.21 15.50
C PHE A 92 13.45 4.42 16.24
N THR A 93 14.01 3.38 15.60
CA THR A 93 15.14 2.62 16.15
C THR A 93 16.49 3.27 15.85
N GLY A 94 16.52 4.42 15.17
CA GLY A 94 17.75 5.13 14.84
C GLY A 94 18.62 4.42 13.80
N GLN A 95 18.05 3.50 13.03
CA GLN A 95 18.79 2.78 11.99
C GLN A 95 19.00 3.63 10.74
N TYR A 96 18.18 4.65 10.51
CA TYR A 96 18.39 5.61 9.42
C TYR A 96 19.32 6.75 9.83
N ILE A 97 20.15 7.18 8.88
CA ILE A 97 20.96 8.39 9.05
C ILE A 97 20.05 9.61 8.89
N VAL A 98 19.76 10.30 10.01
CA VAL A 98 18.87 11.46 10.07
C VAL A 98 19.57 12.62 10.78
N TYR A 99 19.46 13.84 10.23
CA TYR A 99 19.97 15.07 10.84
C TYR A 99 18.98 16.21 10.61
N ASN A 100 18.59 16.90 11.68
CA ASN A 100 17.62 18.00 11.66
C ASN A 100 16.40 17.71 10.78
N ASP A 101 15.65 16.64 11.08
CA ASP A 101 14.44 16.18 10.34
C ASP A 101 14.63 15.64 8.91
N LYS A 102 15.85 15.69 8.40
CA LYS A 102 16.20 15.22 7.07
C LYS A 102 16.85 13.85 7.10
N ILE A 103 16.52 13.04 6.11
CA ILE A 103 17.01 11.66 5.95
C ILE A 103 18.01 11.59 4.80
N TYR A 104 19.07 10.82 5.00
CA TYR A 104 20.11 10.57 4.00
C TYR A 104 19.63 9.47 3.04
N CYS A 105 19.52 9.80 1.75
CA CYS A 105 19.02 8.87 0.73
C CYS A 105 19.97 8.80 -0.47
N LYS A 106 20.03 7.61 -1.08
CA LYS A 106 20.61 7.38 -2.40
C LYS A 106 19.51 7.40 -3.45
N VAL A 107 19.74 8.11 -4.54
CA VAL A 107 18.87 8.10 -5.73
C VAL A 107 19.09 6.79 -6.47
N VAL A 108 18.02 6.01 -6.66
CA VAL A 108 18.06 4.72 -7.38
C VAL A 108 17.46 4.81 -8.77
N LYS A 109 16.74 5.89 -9.09
CA LYS A 109 16.20 6.18 -10.42
C LYS A 109 16.24 7.69 -10.63
N ASN A 110 16.54 8.11 -11.86
CA ASN A 110 16.53 9.52 -12.22
C ASN A 110 15.18 10.16 -11.86
N VAL A 111 15.24 11.29 -11.16
CA VAL A 111 14.05 11.98 -10.65
C VAL A 111 14.28 13.48 -10.64
N MET A 112 13.21 14.25 -10.89
CA MET A 112 13.21 15.69 -10.66
C MET A 112 12.58 15.96 -9.30
N ILE A 113 13.30 16.66 -8.44
CA ILE A 113 12.78 17.15 -7.16
C ILE A 113 12.90 18.67 -7.21
N ASP A 114 11.75 19.34 -7.18
CA ASP A 114 11.63 20.77 -7.50
C ASP A 114 12.25 21.07 -8.89
N ASP A 115 13.26 21.92 -8.93
CA ASP A 115 14.01 22.30 -10.15
C ASP A 115 15.33 21.52 -10.31
N TYR A 116 15.60 20.55 -9.43
CA TYR A 116 16.83 19.75 -9.46
C TYR A 116 16.60 18.41 -10.16
N LYS A 117 17.33 18.20 -11.25
CA LYS A 117 17.46 16.88 -11.86
C LYS A 117 18.51 16.07 -11.08
N LEU A 118 18.07 14.97 -10.50
CA LEU A 118 18.92 14.03 -9.78
C LEU A 118 19.09 12.77 -10.63
N GLU A 119 20.32 12.29 -10.70
CA GLU A 119 20.68 11.09 -11.45
C GLU A 119 20.86 9.89 -10.51
N GLU A 120 20.68 8.69 -11.05
CA GLU A 120 20.92 7.46 -10.31
C GLU A 120 22.36 7.45 -9.75
N GLY A 121 22.47 7.16 -8.45
CA GLY A 121 23.73 7.19 -7.73
C GLY A 121 23.94 8.46 -6.89
N ASP A 122 23.22 9.55 -7.19
CA ASP A 122 23.29 10.78 -6.42
C ASP A 122 22.86 10.56 -4.96
N ILE A 123 23.36 11.43 -4.09
CA ILE A 123 23.06 11.43 -2.67
C ILE A 123 22.31 12.70 -2.34
N VAL A 124 21.18 12.56 -1.65
CA VAL A 124 20.33 13.68 -1.29
C VAL A 124 19.96 13.68 0.19
N PHE A 125 19.68 14.88 0.68
CA PHE A 125 19.29 15.14 2.04
C PHE A 125 17.95 15.88 2.05
N LEU A 126 16.88 15.12 2.23
CA LEU A 126 15.49 15.60 2.10
C LEU A 126 14.77 15.48 3.42
N SER A 127 13.78 16.33 3.66
CA SER A 127 12.90 16.14 4.82
C SER A 127 12.20 14.79 4.70
N ILE A 128 11.86 14.18 5.84
CA ILE A 128 11.12 12.89 5.84
C ILE A 128 9.81 12.99 5.02
N LYS A 129 9.16 14.16 5.02
CA LYS A 129 7.92 14.42 4.27
C LYS A 129 8.12 14.32 2.75
N GLU A 130 9.25 14.80 2.25
CA GLU A 130 9.60 14.73 0.82
C GLU A 130 10.16 13.36 0.45
N ALA A 131 10.97 12.78 1.33
CA ALA A 131 11.64 11.51 1.07
C ALA A 131 10.68 10.33 1.04
N LEU A 132 9.73 10.25 1.97
CA LEU A 132 8.88 9.06 2.15
C LEU A 132 8.08 8.69 0.89
N PRO A 133 7.38 9.61 0.20
CA PRO A 133 6.70 9.29 -1.07
C PRO A 133 7.66 8.76 -2.15
N LEU A 134 8.86 9.33 -2.23
CA LEU A 134 9.87 8.93 -3.22
C LEU A 134 10.49 7.56 -2.88
N ILE A 135 10.60 7.23 -1.59
CA ILE A 135 11.00 5.91 -1.12
C ILE A 135 9.93 4.87 -1.45
N ILE A 136 8.65 5.19 -1.20
CA ILE A 136 7.51 4.33 -1.56
C ILE A 136 7.50 4.06 -3.06
N ALA A 137 7.70 5.09 -3.88
CA ALA A 137 7.77 4.98 -5.33
C ALA A 137 9.11 4.41 -5.85
N SER A 138 10.01 3.98 -4.95
CA SER A 138 11.31 3.37 -5.29
C SER A 138 12.21 4.26 -6.16
N TYR A 139 12.18 5.58 -5.95
CA TYR A 139 13.14 6.54 -6.51
C TYR A 139 14.32 6.79 -5.56
N LEU A 140 14.10 6.61 -4.25
CA LEU A 140 15.11 6.80 -3.21
C LEU A 140 15.24 5.57 -2.31
N THR A 141 16.45 5.30 -1.86
CA THR A 141 16.74 4.31 -0.81
C THR A 141 17.43 5.00 0.37
N PRO A 142 16.86 4.95 1.59
CA PRO A 142 17.53 5.51 2.77
C PRO A 142 18.81 4.77 3.11
N PHE A 143 19.82 5.52 3.53
CA PHE A 143 21.02 4.92 4.12
C PHE A 143 20.69 4.38 5.51
N LYS A 144 21.14 3.15 5.74
CA LYS A 144 21.06 2.48 7.04
C LYS A 144 22.43 2.45 7.68
N ILE A 145 22.46 2.67 8.99
CA ILE A 145 23.62 2.37 9.81
C ILE A 145 23.67 0.86 9.90
N ASP A 146 24.66 0.25 9.25
CA ASP A 146 24.91 -1.17 9.44
C ASP A 146 25.48 -1.31 10.86
N ASN A 147 24.65 -1.77 11.79
CA ASN A 147 25.13 -2.20 13.10
C ASN A 147 25.78 -3.57 12.89
N GLY A 148 26.93 -3.57 12.21
CA GLY A 148 27.79 -4.73 12.07
C GLY A 148 28.19 -5.22 13.47
N GLY A 149 27.75 -6.44 13.80
CA GLY A 149 28.48 -7.32 14.71
C GLY A 149 29.56 -8.05 13.93
#